data_AF-A0A8D8BR38-F1
#
_entry.id   AF-A0A8D8BR38-F1
#
_cell.length_a   1.000
_cell.length_b   1.000
_cell.length_c   1.000
_cell.angle_alpha   90.00
_cell.angle_beta   90.00
_cell.angle_gamma   90.00
#
_symmetry.space_group_name_H-M   'P 1'
#
loop_
_entity.id
_entity.type
_entity.pdbx_description
1 polymer ?
#
loop_
_entity_poly.entity_id
_entity_poly.type
_entity_poly.pdbx_seq_one_letter_code
_entity_poly.pdbx_strand_id
1 'polypeptide(L)'
;MPKEQFREADVIKKISHVSFGIDSAELIQQESHLHVVAKNLYNQDANRTPVSYGVLDRRMGVSQKDATCDTCKKGLNDCVGHFGYINLALPVFHVGHFRATITILQSICKICSRVMLKEDEKKQFSARLTNPNLSYLAKKSIHSQVLKKAKKNTKCPCCGCLNGPVKKGAGLMKIVHEPFRGKKATDPLVTSALDEMLGAIE
;
A
#
# COMPACT_ATOMS: atom_id res chain seq x y z
N MET A 1 -42.49 25.66 -24.19
CA MET A 1 -41.11 25.14 -24.31
C MET A 1 -40.50 25.14 -22.93
N PRO A 2 -40.00 24.01 -22.42
CA PRO A 2 -39.26 24.01 -21.16
C PRO A 2 -38.01 24.90 -21.32
N LYS A 3 -37.73 25.75 -20.34
CA LYS A 3 -36.51 26.57 -20.33
C LYS A 3 -35.31 25.65 -20.19
N GLU A 4 -34.35 25.71 -21.11
CA GLU A 4 -33.10 24.96 -20.99
C GLU A 4 -32.26 25.51 -19.84
N GLN A 5 -31.64 24.61 -19.08
CA GLN A 5 -30.76 24.97 -17.99
C GLN A 5 -29.44 25.50 -18.54
N PHE A 6 -29.01 26.69 -18.09
CA PHE A 6 -27.71 27.25 -18.45
C PHE A 6 -26.57 26.30 -18.06
N ARG A 7 -25.68 26.02 -19.02
CA ARG A 7 -24.44 25.29 -18.83
C ARG A 7 -23.30 26.14 -19.37
N GLU A 8 -22.30 26.37 -18.55
CA GLU A 8 -21.09 27.09 -18.95
C GLU A 8 -20.34 26.27 -20.00
N ALA A 9 -20.10 26.85 -21.17
CA ALA A 9 -19.40 26.19 -22.27
C ALA A 9 -17.88 26.31 -22.08
N ASP A 10 -17.16 25.23 -22.41
CA ASP A 10 -15.70 25.21 -22.55
C ASP A 10 -14.91 25.75 -21.35
N VAL A 11 -15.19 25.21 -20.15
CA VAL A 11 -14.48 25.58 -18.92
C VAL A 11 -13.00 25.18 -19.00
N ILE A 12 -12.12 26.17 -19.27
CA ILE A 12 -10.67 25.99 -19.28
C ILE A 12 -10.14 26.03 -17.84
N LYS A 13 -9.40 24.99 -17.43
CA LYS A 13 -8.76 24.92 -16.11
C LYS A 13 -7.24 24.82 -16.24
N LYS A 14 -6.52 25.40 -15.28
CA LYS A 14 -5.06 25.30 -15.18
C LYS A 14 -4.68 24.35 -14.03
N ILE A 15 -3.78 23.42 -14.29
CA ILE A 15 -3.23 22.52 -13.26
C ILE A 15 -2.40 23.35 -12.28
N SER A 16 -2.75 23.31 -10.98
CA SER A 16 -2.03 24.05 -9.93
C SER A 16 -0.82 23.29 -9.38
N HIS A 17 -0.99 22.01 -9.08
CA HIS A 17 0.03 21.13 -8.52
C HIS A 17 -0.37 19.66 -8.68
N VAL A 18 0.59 18.76 -8.44
CA VAL A 18 0.39 17.30 -8.44
C VAL A 18 0.70 16.77 -7.04
N SER A 19 -0.24 16.01 -6.48
CA SER A 19 -0.10 15.36 -5.17
C SER A 19 0.07 13.86 -5.38
N PHE A 20 1.18 13.30 -4.89
CA PHE A 20 1.44 11.86 -4.98
C PHE A 20 0.86 11.15 -3.76
N GLY A 21 0.23 9.99 -4.01
CA GLY A 21 -0.36 9.14 -3.00
C GLY A 21 -0.22 7.66 -3.36
N ILE A 22 -0.81 6.81 -2.53
CA ILE A 22 -1.01 5.40 -2.82
C ILE A 22 -2.51 5.16 -2.69
N ASP A 23 -3.10 4.53 -3.69
CA ASP A 23 -4.54 4.25 -3.70
C ASP A 23 -4.88 3.12 -2.72
N SER A 24 -6.04 3.24 -2.07
CA SER A 24 -6.57 2.16 -1.24
C SER A 24 -7.17 1.06 -2.12
N ALA A 25 -7.38 -0.12 -1.55
CA ALA A 25 -8.00 -1.22 -2.29
C ALA A 25 -9.39 -0.84 -2.81
N GLU A 26 -10.16 -0.08 -2.02
CA GLU A 26 -11.49 0.40 -2.38
C GLU A 26 -11.43 1.42 -3.52
N LEU A 27 -10.45 2.33 -3.50
CA LEU A 27 -10.29 3.33 -4.58
C LEU A 27 -9.91 2.66 -5.90
N ILE A 28 -8.98 1.69 -5.87
CA ILE A 28 -8.60 0.89 -7.05
C ILE A 28 -9.83 0.19 -7.64
N GLN A 29 -10.68 -0.39 -6.78
CA GLN A 29 -11.92 -1.03 -7.24
C GLN A 29 -12.92 -0.03 -7.82
N GLN A 30 -13.06 1.15 -7.21
CA GLN A 30 -13.97 2.20 -7.64
C GLN A 30 -13.58 2.81 -9.00
N GLU A 31 -12.28 2.94 -9.27
CA GLU A 31 -11.77 3.45 -10.56
C GLU A 31 -11.82 2.39 -11.68
N SER A 32 -11.88 1.11 -11.29
CA SER A 32 -11.84 -0.01 -12.22
C SER A 32 -13.21 -0.34 -12.81
N HIS A 33 -13.22 -0.65 -14.11
CA HIS A 33 -14.43 -1.04 -14.85
C HIS A 33 -14.61 -2.56 -14.94
N LEU A 34 -13.57 -3.33 -14.58
CA LEU A 34 -13.55 -4.77 -14.72
C LEU A 34 -12.76 -5.45 -13.60
N HIS A 35 -13.35 -6.51 -13.05
CA HIS A 35 -12.61 -7.49 -12.26
C HIS A 35 -12.06 -8.57 -13.20
N VAL A 36 -10.74 -8.66 -13.30
CA VAL A 36 -10.07 -9.62 -14.19
C VAL A 36 -9.90 -10.95 -13.46
N VAL A 37 -10.49 -12.02 -14.03
CA VAL A 37 -10.48 -13.37 -13.45
C VAL A 37 -10.00 -14.44 -14.42
N ALA A 38 -10.14 -14.23 -15.74
CA ALA A 38 -9.77 -15.21 -16.74
C ALA A 38 -8.27 -15.14 -17.06
N LYS A 39 -7.59 -16.29 -17.04
CA LYS A 39 -6.16 -16.38 -17.38
C LYS A 39 -5.87 -16.33 -18.88
N ASN A 40 -6.83 -16.77 -19.69
CA ASN A 40 -6.64 -16.95 -21.12
C ASN A 40 -6.77 -15.59 -21.84
N LEU A 41 -5.93 -15.35 -22.84
CA LEU A 41 -5.93 -14.09 -23.58
C LEU A 41 -7.04 -14.04 -24.63
N TYR A 42 -7.17 -15.11 -25.41
CA TYR A 42 -8.10 -15.25 -26.53
C TYR A 42 -8.94 -16.52 -26.39
N ASN A 43 -10.16 -16.48 -26.92
CA ASN A 43 -10.99 -17.65 -27.11
C ASN A 43 -10.34 -18.59 -28.15
N GLN A 44 -10.74 -19.86 -28.16
CA GLN A 44 -10.27 -20.84 -29.14
C GLN A 44 -11.07 -20.75 -30.47
N ASP A 45 -11.47 -19.54 -30.85
CA ASP A 45 -12.19 -19.26 -32.07
C ASP A 45 -11.24 -18.87 -33.21
N ALA A 46 -11.68 -19.05 -34.46
CA ALA A 46 -10.90 -18.68 -35.64
C ALA A 46 -10.52 -17.18 -35.66
N ASN A 47 -11.36 -16.35 -35.04
CA ASN A 47 -11.22 -14.89 -35.01
C ASN A 47 -10.33 -14.38 -33.87
N ARG A 48 -9.80 -15.27 -33.00
CA ARG A 48 -8.97 -14.91 -31.84
C ARG A 48 -9.60 -13.76 -31.04
N THR A 49 -10.88 -13.92 -30.66
CA THR A 49 -11.57 -12.88 -29.89
C THR A 49 -11.02 -12.85 -28.46
N PRO A 50 -10.78 -11.65 -27.87
CA PRO A 50 -10.35 -11.57 -26.48
C PRO A 50 -11.34 -12.23 -25.53
N VAL A 51 -10.83 -12.94 -24.52
CA VAL A 51 -11.67 -13.60 -23.50
C VAL A 51 -12.32 -12.54 -22.62
N SER A 52 -13.63 -12.65 -22.39
CA SER A 52 -14.34 -11.82 -21.42
C SER A 52 -13.80 -12.03 -20.00
N TYR A 53 -13.67 -10.94 -19.23
CA TYR A 53 -13.04 -10.94 -17.92
C TYR A 53 -11.57 -11.36 -17.92
N GLY A 54 -10.91 -11.34 -19.08
CA GLY A 54 -9.47 -11.51 -19.24
C GLY A 54 -8.73 -10.17 -19.29
N VAL A 55 -7.41 -10.23 -19.44
CA VAL A 55 -6.54 -9.04 -19.46
C VAL A 55 -6.66 -8.19 -20.73
N LEU A 56 -7.27 -8.72 -21.80
CA LEU A 56 -7.48 -8.04 -23.08
C LEU A 56 -8.96 -7.68 -23.33
N ASP A 57 -9.79 -7.69 -22.28
CA ASP A 57 -11.21 -7.38 -22.38
C ASP A 57 -11.42 -5.93 -22.89
N ARG A 58 -12.31 -5.77 -23.87
CA ARG A 58 -12.58 -4.49 -24.56
C ARG A 58 -13.16 -3.42 -23.65
N ARG A 59 -13.66 -3.78 -22.46
CA ARG A 59 -14.09 -2.83 -21.41
C ARG A 59 -12.93 -2.01 -20.86
N MET A 60 -11.69 -2.52 -20.91
CA MET A 60 -10.49 -1.80 -20.48
C MET A 60 -9.90 -0.90 -21.58
N GLY A 61 -10.42 -0.99 -22.80
CA GLY A 61 -9.93 -0.28 -23.98
C GLY A 61 -9.70 -1.21 -25.15
N VAL A 62 -9.28 -0.65 -26.27
CA VAL A 62 -8.99 -1.40 -27.50
C VAL A 62 -7.62 -1.01 -28.02
N SER A 63 -6.92 -1.97 -28.64
CA SER A 63 -5.63 -1.75 -29.30
C SER A 63 -5.71 -1.91 -30.83
N GLN A 64 -6.85 -2.38 -31.35
CA GLN A 64 -7.11 -2.58 -32.78
C GLN A 64 -7.93 -1.42 -33.35
N LYS A 65 -7.63 -0.99 -34.58
CA LYS A 65 -8.35 0.10 -35.26
C LYS A 65 -9.81 -0.25 -35.55
N ASP A 66 -10.08 -1.51 -35.88
CA ASP A 66 -11.41 -2.00 -36.27
C ASP A 66 -12.27 -2.36 -35.05
N ALA A 67 -11.72 -2.26 -33.84
CA ALA A 67 -12.43 -2.54 -32.60
C ALA A 67 -12.83 -1.25 -31.89
N THR A 68 -13.96 -1.30 -31.20
CA THR A 68 -14.47 -0.20 -30.38
C THR A 68 -14.46 -0.60 -28.90
N CYS A 69 -14.15 0.35 -28.02
CA CYS A 69 -14.14 0.11 -26.59
C CYS A 69 -15.56 -0.11 -26.07
N ASP A 70 -15.76 -1.13 -25.24
CA ASP A 70 -17.10 -1.44 -24.73
C ASP A 70 -17.61 -0.47 -23.66
N THR A 71 -16.72 0.29 -23.03
CA THR A 71 -17.04 1.24 -21.96
C THR A 71 -17.40 2.61 -22.51
N CYS A 72 -16.46 3.26 -23.23
CA CYS A 72 -16.70 4.61 -23.76
C CYS A 72 -17.28 4.63 -25.18
N LYS A 73 -17.39 3.47 -25.86
CA LYS A 73 -17.87 3.32 -27.25
C LYS A 73 -17.07 4.12 -28.28
N LYS A 74 -15.84 4.49 -27.94
CA LYS A 74 -14.89 5.20 -28.81
C LYS A 74 -13.91 4.22 -29.46
N GLY A 75 -13.34 4.64 -30.60
CA GLY A 75 -12.25 3.93 -31.27
C GLY A 75 -10.90 4.13 -30.59
N LEU A 76 -9.85 3.57 -31.20
CA LEU A 76 -8.48 3.60 -30.66
C LEU A 76 -7.94 5.02 -30.38
N ASN A 77 -8.21 5.98 -31.27
CA ASN A 77 -7.62 7.32 -31.18
C ASN A 77 -8.23 8.18 -30.07
N ASP A 78 -9.51 7.94 -29.73
CA ASP A 78 -10.26 8.80 -28.80
C ASP A 78 -10.49 8.14 -27.43
N CYS A 79 -10.13 6.87 -27.29
CA CYS A 79 -10.23 6.14 -26.03
C CYS A 79 -9.00 6.41 -25.15
N VAL A 80 -9.24 6.88 -23.92
CA VAL A 80 -8.18 7.16 -22.94
C VAL A 80 -7.69 5.91 -22.20
N GLY A 81 -8.40 4.79 -22.32
CA GLY A 81 -8.18 3.56 -21.56
C GLY A 81 -8.94 3.54 -20.23
N HIS A 82 -9.25 2.34 -19.75
CA HIS A 82 -10.00 2.13 -18.51
C HIS A 82 -9.30 1.08 -17.65
N PHE A 83 -9.23 1.31 -16.35
CA PHE A 83 -8.58 0.39 -15.43
C PHE A 83 -9.41 -0.86 -15.19
N GLY A 84 -8.72 -1.95 -14.88
CA GLY A 84 -9.28 -3.14 -14.26
C GLY A 84 -8.46 -3.49 -13.02
N TYR A 85 -8.99 -4.37 -12.18
CA TYR A 85 -8.31 -4.84 -10.99
C TYR A 85 -8.30 -6.36 -10.90
N ILE A 86 -7.36 -6.88 -10.12
CA ILE A 86 -7.23 -8.30 -9.80
C ILE A 86 -7.28 -8.42 -8.28
N ASN A 87 -8.20 -9.23 -7.77
CA ASN A 87 -8.20 -9.60 -6.36
C ASN A 87 -7.15 -10.69 -6.12
N LEU A 88 -6.16 -10.38 -5.29
CA LEU A 88 -5.18 -11.36 -4.83
C LEU A 88 -5.76 -12.16 -3.66
N ALA A 89 -5.62 -13.49 -3.72
CA ALA A 89 -6.11 -14.37 -2.66
C ALA A 89 -5.40 -14.13 -1.31
N LEU A 90 -4.14 -13.69 -1.35
CA LEU A 90 -3.35 -13.33 -0.18
C LEU A 90 -2.61 -12.00 -0.41
N PRO A 91 -2.42 -11.18 0.64
CA PRO A 91 -1.68 -9.94 0.52
C PRO A 91 -0.21 -10.19 0.21
N VAL A 92 0.37 -9.34 -0.65
CA VAL A 92 1.77 -9.43 -1.08
C VAL A 92 2.47 -8.11 -0.78
N PHE A 93 3.75 -8.17 -0.40
CA PHE A 93 4.56 -6.98 -0.22
C PHE A 93 4.85 -6.28 -1.55
N HIS A 94 4.53 -4.99 -1.65
CA HIS A 94 4.93 -4.17 -2.77
C HIS A 94 6.45 -3.94 -2.79
N VAL A 95 7.12 -4.33 -3.87
CA VAL A 95 8.61 -4.27 -3.99
C VAL A 95 9.16 -2.87 -3.77
N GLY A 96 8.49 -1.83 -4.28
CA GLY A 96 8.90 -0.43 -4.11
C GLY A 96 8.75 0.09 -2.68
N HIS A 97 7.82 -0.48 -1.89
CA HIS A 97 7.55 -0.04 -0.51
C HIS A 97 8.18 -0.95 0.54
N PHE A 98 8.75 -2.09 0.15
CA PHE A 98 9.30 -3.09 1.07
C PHE A 98 10.29 -2.50 2.09
N ARG A 99 11.19 -1.60 1.66
CA ARG A 99 12.13 -0.93 2.56
C ARG A 99 11.45 0.04 3.54
N ALA A 100 10.41 0.73 3.09
CA ALA A 100 9.60 1.60 3.94
C ALA A 100 8.82 0.77 4.97
N THR A 101 8.23 -0.36 4.56
CA THR A 101 7.55 -1.32 5.43
C THR A 101 8.46 -1.79 6.56
N ILE A 102 9.69 -2.25 6.25
CA ILE A 102 10.67 -2.64 7.28
C ILE A 102 10.96 -1.46 8.23
N THR A 103 11.10 -0.25 7.70
CA THR A 103 11.40 0.94 8.50
C THR A 103 10.27 1.27 9.48
N ILE A 104 9.02 1.10 9.07
CA ILE A 104 7.84 1.26 9.93
C ILE A 104 7.77 0.14 10.98
N LEU A 105 7.96 -1.11 10.58
CA LEU A 105 7.99 -2.25 11.50
C LEU A 105 9.09 -2.12 12.56
N GLN A 106 10.21 -1.47 12.22
CA GLN A 106 11.29 -1.16 13.16
C GLN A 106 10.95 -0.03 14.15
N SER A 107 9.95 0.82 13.88
CA SER A 107 9.59 1.96 14.73
C SER A 107 8.32 1.77 15.56
N ILE A 108 7.54 0.71 15.29
CA ILE A 108 6.33 0.36 16.04
C ILE A 108 6.52 -0.87 16.93
N CYS A 109 5.66 -0.97 17.95
CA CYS A 109 5.52 -2.18 18.74
C CYS A 109 4.71 -3.23 17.96
N LYS A 110 5.15 -4.50 17.99
CA LYS A 110 4.53 -5.60 17.22
C LYS A 110 3.29 -6.18 17.90
N ILE A 111 3.02 -5.78 19.15
CA ILE A 111 1.87 -6.23 19.93
C ILE A 111 0.77 -5.16 19.93
N CYS A 112 1.09 -3.91 20.28
CA CYS A 112 0.08 -2.85 20.36
C CYS A 112 0.06 -1.89 19.15
N SER A 113 0.93 -2.10 18.15
CA SER A 113 1.03 -1.28 16.93
C SER A 113 1.32 0.22 17.14
N ARG A 114 1.61 0.64 18.37
CA ARG A 114 1.97 2.03 18.70
C ARG A 114 3.44 2.31 18.38
N VAL A 115 3.72 3.54 17.96
CA VAL A 115 5.09 4.04 17.75
C VAL A 115 5.88 3.96 19.07
N MET A 116 7.10 3.43 19.02
CA MET A 116 7.97 3.19 20.17
C MET A 116 8.67 4.46 20.67
N LEU A 117 7.90 5.50 20.96
CA LEU A 117 8.36 6.77 21.54
C LEU A 117 7.69 7.00 22.90
N LYS A 118 8.36 7.75 23.78
CA LYS A 118 7.74 8.24 25.02
C LYS A 118 6.71 9.32 24.72
N GLU A 119 5.74 9.52 25.60
CA GLU A 119 4.65 10.50 25.38
C GLU A 119 5.17 11.94 25.21
N ASP A 120 6.18 12.34 25.97
CA ASP A 120 6.79 13.68 25.83
C ASP A 120 7.44 13.88 24.45
N GLU A 121 8.10 12.85 23.94
CA GLU A 121 8.72 12.88 22.62
C GLU A 121 7.67 12.92 21.52
N LYS A 122 6.58 12.16 21.66
CA LYS A 122 5.45 12.21 20.72
C LYS A 122 4.87 13.61 20.64
N LYS A 123 4.60 14.25 21.79
CA LYS A 123 4.09 15.62 21.85
C LYS A 123 5.05 16.61 21.17
N GLN A 124 6.34 16.51 21.46
CA GLN A 124 7.37 17.37 20.87
C GLN A 124 7.45 17.23 19.34
N PHE A 125 7.47 16.01 18.82
CA PHE A 125 7.54 15.79 17.36
C PHE A 125 6.24 16.16 16.67
N SER A 126 5.09 15.88 17.28
CA SER A 126 3.78 16.25 16.74
C SER A 126 3.66 17.76 16.54
N ALA A 127 4.04 18.55 17.55
CA ALA A 127 4.00 20.02 17.46
C ALA A 127 4.89 20.58 16.32
N ARG A 128 6.01 19.92 16.00
CA ARG A 128 6.87 20.32 14.89
C ARG A 128 6.29 19.94 13.51
N LEU A 129 5.57 18.82 13.43
CA LEU A 129 5.00 18.30 12.19
C LEU A 129 3.71 19.02 11.78
N THR A 130 3.01 19.65 12.73
CA THR A 130 1.79 20.45 12.47
C THR A 130 2.08 21.85 11.90
N ASN A 131 3.34 22.25 11.76
CA ASN A 131 3.69 23.54 11.16
C ASN A 131 3.34 23.56 9.66
N PRO A 132 2.45 24.46 9.18
CA PRO A 132 2.04 24.51 7.78
C PRO A 132 3.17 24.91 6.82
N ASN A 133 4.19 25.65 7.30
CA ASN A 133 5.32 26.12 6.50
C ASN A 133 6.50 25.13 6.49
N LEU A 134 6.27 23.87 6.83
CA LEU A 134 7.32 22.87 6.95
C LEU A 134 7.82 22.40 5.57
N SER A 135 9.08 22.70 5.26
CA SER A 135 9.70 22.24 4.02
C SER A 135 9.88 20.71 3.99
N TYR A 136 9.93 20.14 2.78
CA TYR A 136 10.16 18.70 2.60
C TYR A 136 11.47 18.21 3.26
N LEU A 137 12.55 18.98 3.15
CA LEU A 137 13.84 18.65 3.77
C LEU A 137 13.76 18.64 5.30
N ALA A 138 13.06 19.62 5.89
CA ALA A 138 12.83 19.67 7.33
C ALA A 138 11.97 18.47 7.80
N LYS A 139 10.89 18.16 7.07
CA LYS A 139 10.04 16.98 7.33
C LYS A 139 10.85 15.67 7.28
N LYS A 140 11.72 15.52 6.26
CA LYS A 140 12.62 14.36 6.12
C LYS A 140 13.62 14.26 7.28
N SER A 141 14.16 15.38 7.74
CA SER A 141 15.04 15.44 8.91
C SER A 141 14.33 15.00 10.19
N ILE A 142 13.13 15.53 10.46
CA ILE A 142 12.31 15.16 11.62
C ILE A 142 11.97 13.66 11.57
N HIS A 143 11.55 13.14 10.42
CA HIS A 143 11.26 11.72 10.23
C HIS A 143 12.48 10.84 10.57
N SER A 144 13.68 11.22 10.12
CA SER A 144 14.93 10.51 10.47
C SER A 144 15.20 10.52 11.99
N GLN A 145 14.97 11.65 12.67
CA GLN A 145 15.14 11.77 14.13
C GLN A 145 14.15 10.87 14.88
N VAL A 146 12.89 10.87 14.48
CA VAL A 146 11.82 10.00 15.02
C VAL A 146 12.22 8.54 14.90
N LEU A 147 12.64 8.11 13.70
CA LEU A 147 13.05 6.73 13.46
C LEU A 147 14.26 6.32 14.29
N LYS A 148 15.28 7.17 14.42
CA LYS A 148 16.47 6.88 15.24
C LYS A 148 16.10 6.64 16.71
N LYS A 149 15.21 7.46 17.26
CA LYS A 149 14.74 7.32 18.65
C LYS A 149 13.87 6.08 18.84
N ALA A 150 12.89 5.87 17.96
CA ALA A 150 11.99 4.73 18.05
C ALA A 150 12.73 3.39 17.98
N LYS A 151 13.71 3.26 17.07
CA LYS A 151 14.52 2.04 16.90
C LYS A 151 15.43 1.70 18.08
N LYS A 152 15.76 2.69 18.93
CA LYS A 152 16.62 2.49 20.11
C LYS A 152 15.86 1.87 21.28
N ASN A 153 14.54 2.01 21.30
CA ASN A 153 13.71 1.52 22.39
C ASN A 153 13.42 0.03 22.20
N THR A 154 13.90 -0.81 23.11
CA THR A 154 13.64 -2.26 23.09
C THR A 154 12.34 -2.63 23.83
N LYS A 155 11.96 -1.86 24.86
CA LYS A 155 10.72 -2.07 25.61
C LYS A 155 9.66 -1.06 25.16
N CYS A 156 8.45 -1.53 24.87
CA CYS A 156 7.36 -0.64 24.48
C CYS A 156 6.97 0.27 25.64
N PRO A 157 6.93 1.62 25.47
CA PRO A 157 6.48 2.53 26.51
C PRO A 157 4.98 2.41 26.87
N CYS A 158 4.17 1.81 25.99
CA CYS A 158 2.72 1.70 26.20
C CYS A 158 2.30 0.36 26.82
N CYS A 159 2.74 -0.77 26.27
CA CYS A 159 2.34 -2.10 26.75
C CYS A 159 3.45 -2.86 27.50
N GLY A 160 4.68 -2.35 27.53
CA GLY A 160 5.80 -3.01 28.22
C GLY A 160 6.41 -4.22 27.50
N CYS A 161 5.85 -4.67 26.38
CA CYS A 161 6.39 -5.81 25.62
C CYS A 161 7.81 -5.53 25.07
N LEU A 162 8.61 -6.59 24.97
CA LEU A 162 9.92 -6.54 24.32
C LEU A 162 9.76 -6.55 22.79
N ASN A 163 10.53 -5.70 22.13
CA ASN A 163 10.59 -5.58 20.69
C ASN A 163 12.07 -5.55 20.30
N GLY A 164 12.55 -6.67 19.81
CA GLY A 164 13.90 -6.75 19.27
C GLY A 164 13.98 -6.26 17.83
N PRO A 165 15.13 -6.47 17.17
CA PRO A 165 15.34 -5.95 15.84
C PRO A 165 14.46 -6.64 14.81
N VAL A 166 14.02 -5.85 13.84
CA VAL A 166 13.39 -6.33 12.61
C VAL A 166 14.40 -6.18 11.49
N LYS A 167 14.65 -7.25 10.75
CA LYS A 167 15.62 -7.28 9.65
C LYS A 167 15.02 -7.95 8.42
N LYS A 168 15.64 -7.70 7.25
CA LYS A 168 15.35 -8.48 6.06
C LYS A 168 15.80 -9.93 6.33
N GLY A 169 14.90 -10.88 6.13
CA GLY A 169 15.16 -12.30 6.31
C GLY A 169 16.06 -12.87 5.23
N ALA A 170 16.51 -14.11 5.44
CA ALA A 170 17.17 -14.88 4.38
C ALA A 170 16.14 -15.19 3.28
N GLY A 171 16.39 -14.70 2.07
CA GLY A 171 15.53 -14.86 0.90
C GLY A 171 14.89 -13.57 0.38
N LEU A 172 14.17 -13.70 -0.73
CA LEU A 172 13.49 -12.58 -1.38
C LEU A 172 12.22 -12.21 -0.61
N MET A 173 12.06 -10.92 -0.31
CA MET A 173 10.83 -10.33 0.29
C MET A 173 10.38 -10.95 1.63
N LYS A 174 11.31 -11.44 2.45
CA LYS A 174 11.03 -11.93 3.81
C LYS A 174 11.46 -10.91 4.87
N ILE A 175 10.69 -10.80 5.95
CA ILE A 175 10.98 -9.95 7.11
C ILE A 175 11.04 -10.85 8.35
N VAL A 176 12.07 -10.66 9.17
CA VAL A 176 12.28 -11.44 10.40
C VAL A 176 12.31 -10.49 11.58
N HIS A 177 11.58 -10.82 12.63
CA HIS A 177 11.58 -10.12 13.91
C HIS A 177 12.20 -11.02 14.97
N GLU A 178 13.20 -10.51 15.70
CA GLU A 178 13.92 -11.26 16.75
C GLU A 178 13.60 -10.66 18.12
N PRO A 179 12.43 -10.93 18.72
CA PRO A 179 11.96 -10.24 19.93
C PRO A 179 12.90 -10.36 21.13
N PHE A 180 13.63 -11.48 21.23
CA PHE A 180 14.48 -11.81 22.37
C PHE A 180 15.98 -11.83 22.05
N ARG A 181 16.42 -11.04 21.06
CA ARG A 181 17.83 -11.02 20.67
C ARG A 181 18.76 -10.77 21.87
N GLY A 182 19.69 -11.70 22.08
CA GLY A 182 20.67 -11.65 23.18
C GLY A 182 20.21 -12.31 24.49
N LYS A 183 18.98 -12.82 24.57
CA LYS A 183 18.54 -13.68 25.68
C LYS A 183 18.90 -15.14 25.40
N LYS A 184 19.19 -15.89 26.46
CA LYS A 184 19.43 -17.33 26.38
C LYS A 184 18.10 -18.05 26.11
N ALA A 185 18.15 -19.19 25.42
CA ALA A 185 16.97 -20.03 25.17
C ALA A 185 16.30 -20.52 26.47
N THR A 186 17.05 -20.59 27.56
CA THR A 186 16.59 -20.96 28.91
C THR A 186 15.93 -19.81 29.68
N ASP A 187 15.86 -18.60 29.13
CA ASP A 187 15.15 -17.49 29.77
C ASP A 187 13.64 -17.81 29.76
N PRO A 188 12.94 -17.75 30.91
CA PRO A 188 11.52 -18.12 31.00
C PRO A 188 10.63 -17.38 30.01
N LEU A 189 10.98 -16.14 29.64
CA LEU A 189 10.25 -15.35 28.65
C LEU A 189 10.44 -15.87 27.22
N VAL A 190 11.58 -16.48 26.93
CA VAL A 190 11.86 -17.09 25.62
C VAL A 190 11.16 -18.44 25.53
N THR A 191 11.22 -19.25 26.59
CA THR A 191 10.58 -20.57 26.63
C THR A 191 9.06 -20.44 26.51
N SER A 192 8.43 -19.59 27.31
CA SER A 192 6.98 -19.33 27.21
C SER A 192 6.52 -18.86 25.83
N ALA A 193 7.27 -17.94 25.21
CA ALA A 193 6.94 -17.46 23.87
C ALA A 193 7.17 -18.52 22.78
N LEU A 194 8.13 -19.43 22.95
CA LEU A 194 8.33 -20.57 22.04
C LEU A 194 7.18 -21.59 22.19
N ASP A 195 6.76 -21.88 23.41
CA ASP A 195 5.65 -22.78 23.70
C ASP A 195 4.33 -22.23 23.11
N GLU A 196 4.06 -20.93 23.26
CA GLU A 196 2.91 -20.27 22.61
C GLU A 196 2.95 -20.36 21.08
N MET A 197 4.13 -20.19 20.47
CA MET A 197 4.26 -20.30 19.01
C MET A 197 4.10 -21.73 18.52
N LEU A 198 4.60 -22.73 19.25
CA LEU A 198 4.43 -24.14 18.89
C LEU A 198 2.97 -24.57 19.01
N GLY A 199 2.27 -24.14 20.07
CA GLY A 199 0.85 -24.43 20.25
C GLY A 199 -0.08 -23.75 19.25
N ALA A 200 0.39 -22.76 18.49
CA ALA A 200 -0.39 -22.10 17.43
C ALA A 200 -0.24 -22.76 16.04
N ILE A 201 0.64 -23.75 15.91
CA ILE A 201 0.89 -24.50 14.66
C ILE A 201 0.07 -25.80 14.63
N GLU A 202 -0.41 -26.27 15.78
CA GLU A 202 -1.42 -27.35 15.91
C GLU A 202 -2.84 -26.82 15.69
#